data_AF-A0A972RQE8-F1
#
_entry.id   AF-A0A972RQE8-F1
#
_cell.length_a   1.000
_cell.length_b   1.000
_cell.length_c   1.000
_cell.angle_alpha   90.00
_cell.angle_beta   90.00
_cell.angle_gamma   90.00
#
_symmetry.space_group_name_H-M   'P 1'
#
loop_
_entity.id
_entity.type
_entity.pdbx_description
1 polymer ?
#
loop_
_entity_poly.entity_id
_entity_poly.type
_entity_poly.pdbx_seq_one_letter_code
_entity_poly.pdbx_strand_id
1 'polypeptide(L)'
;MCDRREIFWGLVVTLLIIFFAASPFLPKPYNIFSKNVVGWTFMSIGVFFVFLGSLGLVRMPDLYCRMQTATKVTTLGALSMLLGVSILDSSGVFVLKAIVIGVFLLLTAPISASVLIRAAHDEGVPLTEETQFDRYEESKAGEEV
;
A
#
# COMPACT_ATOMS: atom_id res chain seq x y z
N MET A 1 -2.96 0.65 18.34
CA MET A 1 -1.51 0.85 18.54
C MET A 1 -0.84 1.78 17.54
N CYS A 2 -1.43 2.13 16.37
CA CYS A 2 -1.00 3.30 15.62
C CYS A 2 -2.23 4.09 15.12
N ASP A 3 -2.08 5.41 15.03
CA ASP A 3 -3.08 6.50 15.07
C ASP A 3 -4.38 6.32 14.23
N ARG A 4 -5.49 6.86 14.76
CA ARG A 4 -6.82 7.04 14.13
C ARG A 4 -6.76 7.86 12.83
N ARG A 5 -5.64 8.53 12.52
CA ARG A 5 -5.39 9.30 11.28
C ARG A 5 -5.20 8.45 10.01
N GLU A 6 -4.80 7.19 10.10
CA GLU A 6 -4.66 6.31 8.92
C GLU A 6 -6.02 5.86 8.34
N ILE A 7 -7.08 5.80 9.17
CA ILE A 7 -8.47 5.55 8.73
C ILE A 7 -9.06 6.78 8.04
N PHE A 8 -8.73 7.98 8.52
CA PHE A 8 -9.21 9.24 7.96
C PHE A 8 -8.66 9.47 6.54
N TRP A 9 -7.40 9.07 6.32
CA TRP A 9 -6.75 9.13 5.01
C TRP A 9 -7.26 8.02 4.06
N GLY A 10 -7.52 6.82 4.58
CA GLY A 10 -8.22 5.76 3.84
C GLY A 10 -9.60 6.20 3.36
N LEU A 11 -10.35 7.00 4.13
CA LEU A 11 -11.68 7.49 3.76
C LEU A 11 -11.64 8.55 2.64
N VAL A 12 -10.62 9.41 2.59
CA VAL A 12 -10.38 10.37 1.47
C VAL A 12 -10.04 9.63 0.17
N VAL A 13 -9.21 8.60 0.27
CA VAL A 13 -8.79 7.73 -0.83
C VAL A 13 -9.95 6.87 -1.33
N THR A 14 -10.74 6.32 -0.42
CA THR A 14 -11.90 5.49 -0.76
C THR A 14 -13.02 6.36 -1.35
N LEU A 15 -13.18 7.61 -0.92
CA LEU A 15 -14.09 8.57 -1.56
C LEU A 15 -13.67 8.94 -2.99
N LEU A 16 -12.38 9.13 -3.27
CA LEU A 16 -11.87 9.34 -4.63
C LEU A 16 -12.01 8.07 -5.50
N ILE A 17 -11.77 6.89 -4.93
CA ILE A 17 -11.90 5.60 -5.62
C ILE A 17 -13.37 5.26 -5.87
N ILE A 18 -14.31 5.53 -4.96
CA ILE A 18 -15.74 5.30 -5.18
C ILE A 18 -16.29 6.30 -6.23
N PHE A 19 -15.83 7.55 -6.20
CA PHE A 19 -16.19 8.54 -7.22
C PHE A 19 -15.66 8.17 -8.62
N PHE A 20 -14.52 7.46 -8.71
CA PHE A 20 -13.93 7.07 -9.99
C PHE A 20 -14.25 5.62 -10.42
N ALA A 21 -14.55 4.70 -9.50
CA ALA A 21 -15.04 3.34 -9.76
C ALA A 21 -16.51 3.33 -10.23
N ALA A 22 -17.23 4.44 -10.07
CA ALA A 22 -18.46 4.72 -10.81
C ALA A 22 -18.20 4.95 -12.31
N SER A 23 -16.94 5.10 -12.75
CA SER A 23 -16.56 5.06 -14.17
C SER A 23 -16.40 3.60 -14.59
N PRO A 24 -17.27 3.11 -15.48
CA PRO A 24 -17.70 1.73 -15.51
C PRO A 24 -16.59 0.75 -15.91
N PHE A 25 -16.47 -0.29 -15.09
CA PHE A 25 -16.02 -1.64 -15.43
C PHE A 25 -16.78 -2.13 -16.68
N LEU A 26 -16.13 -2.19 -17.85
CA LEU A 26 -16.17 -3.31 -18.81
C LEU A 26 -15.37 -2.97 -20.08
N PRO A 27 -14.69 -3.96 -20.69
CA PRO A 27 -13.94 -3.83 -21.93
C PRO A 27 -14.83 -3.29 -23.06
N LYS A 28 -14.58 -2.05 -23.46
CA LYS A 28 -15.03 -1.57 -24.76
C LYS A 28 -13.83 -1.31 -25.67
N PRO A 29 -13.98 -1.56 -26.98
CA PRO A 29 -13.04 -1.03 -27.96
C PRO A 29 -13.15 0.49 -27.91
N TYR A 30 -12.31 1.13 -27.08
CA TYR A 30 -12.30 2.56 -26.90
C TYR A 30 -11.19 3.18 -27.76
N ASN A 31 -11.54 4.25 -28.48
CA ASN A 31 -10.67 5.07 -29.32
C ASN A 31 -9.39 5.51 -28.58
N ILE A 32 -8.28 5.77 -29.30
CA ILE A 32 -6.98 6.13 -28.72
C ILE A 32 -7.08 7.23 -27.63
N PHE A 33 -7.99 8.20 -27.79
CA PHE A 33 -8.05 9.40 -26.96
C PHE A 33 -8.42 9.13 -25.50
N SER A 34 -9.49 8.40 -25.20
CA SER A 34 -9.90 8.23 -23.79
C SER A 34 -9.25 7.07 -23.08
N LYS A 35 -8.54 6.19 -23.78
CA LYS A 35 -7.54 5.32 -23.14
C LYS A 35 -6.41 6.15 -22.52
N ASN A 36 -5.90 7.15 -23.24
CA ASN A 36 -4.84 8.03 -22.76
C ASN A 36 -5.31 8.86 -21.56
N VAL A 37 -6.49 9.47 -21.62
CA VAL A 37 -7.02 10.30 -20.51
C VAL A 37 -7.18 9.46 -19.23
N VAL A 38 -7.74 8.26 -19.32
CA VAL A 38 -7.92 7.38 -18.15
C VAL A 38 -6.58 6.86 -17.63
N GLY A 39 -5.67 6.45 -18.51
CA GLY A 39 -4.35 5.94 -18.12
C GLY A 39 -3.48 6.97 -17.42
N TRP A 40 -3.44 8.21 -17.93
CA TRP A 40 -2.67 9.30 -17.32
C TRP A 40 -3.23 9.68 -15.95
N THR A 41 -4.55 9.64 -15.78
CA THR A 41 -5.20 9.91 -14.48
C THR A 41 -4.86 8.85 -13.44
N PHE A 42 -4.87 7.56 -13.82
CA PHE A 42 -4.48 6.48 -12.93
C PHE A 42 -2.99 6.53 -12.55
N MET A 43 -2.11 6.87 -13.50
CA MET A 43 -0.69 7.04 -13.23
C MET A 43 -0.41 8.21 -12.28
N SER A 44 -1.05 9.35 -12.48
CA SER A 44 -0.85 10.52 -11.61
C SER A 44 -1.30 10.25 -10.17
N ILE A 45 -2.39 9.49 -9.98
CA ILE A 45 -2.83 9.01 -8.67
C ILE A 45 -1.76 8.10 -8.03
N GLY A 46 -1.25 7.12 -8.77
CA GLY A 46 -0.20 6.23 -8.25
C GLY A 46 1.06 6.97 -7.80
N VAL A 47 1.50 7.97 -8.58
CA VAL A 47 2.65 8.82 -8.23
C VAL A 47 2.36 9.64 -6.98
N PHE A 48 1.16 10.22 -6.87
CA PHE A 48 0.75 10.99 -5.69
C PHE A 48 0.76 10.15 -4.41
N PHE A 49 0.33 8.89 -4.48
CA PHE A 49 0.39 7.96 -3.35
C PHE A 49 1.82 7.65 -2.91
N VAL A 50 2.71 7.33 -3.84
CA VAL A 50 4.11 7.03 -3.53
C VAL A 50 4.80 8.25 -2.93
N PHE A 51 4.50 9.44 -3.44
CA PHE A 51 5.01 10.70 -2.91
C PHE A 51 4.55 10.93 -1.46
N LEU A 52 3.27 10.70 -1.17
CA LEU A 52 2.72 10.89 0.18
C LEU A 52 3.20 9.83 1.16
N GLY A 53 3.43 8.59 0.72
CA GLY A 53 4.06 7.59 1.56
C GLY A 53 5.52 7.88 1.87
N SER A 54 6.26 8.47 0.94
CA SER A 54 7.63 8.95 1.20
C SER A 54 7.63 10.05 2.27
N LEU A 55 6.69 10.99 2.20
CA LEU A 55 6.48 12.00 3.25
C LEU A 55 6.06 11.39 4.60
N GLY A 56 5.18 10.39 4.58
CA GLY A 56 4.74 9.66 5.78
C GLY A 56 5.88 8.93 6.49
N LEU A 57 6.78 8.29 5.72
CA LEU A 57 7.97 7.61 6.23
C LEU A 57 8.92 8.55 6.99
N VAL A 58 9.09 9.79 6.51
CA VAL A 58 9.97 10.79 7.13
C VAL A 58 9.35 11.37 8.41
N ARG A 59 8.02 11.49 8.47
CA ARG A 59 7.30 12.11 9.61
C ARG A 59 7.16 11.16 10.80
N MET A 60 7.00 9.86 10.56
CA MET A 60 6.78 8.89 11.64
C MET A 60 8.09 8.57 12.36
N PRO A 61 8.15 8.66 13.71
CA PRO A 61 9.35 8.33 14.49
C PRO A 61 9.51 6.81 14.73
N ASP A 62 8.42 6.03 14.66
CA ASP A 62 8.41 4.62 15.04
C ASP A 62 8.66 3.64 13.87
N LEU A 63 9.52 2.64 14.07
CA LEU A 63 9.90 1.66 13.05
C LEU A 63 8.71 0.75 12.64
N TYR A 64 7.90 0.30 13.59
CA TYR A 64 6.75 -0.57 13.32
C TYR A 64 5.66 0.16 12.54
N CYS A 65 5.41 1.42 12.90
CA CYS A 65 4.42 2.22 12.19
C CYS A 65 4.90 2.61 10.78
N ARG A 66 6.20 2.91 10.60
CA ARG A 66 6.82 3.08 9.27
C ARG A 66 6.60 1.88 8.35
N MET A 67 6.73 0.66 8.88
CA MET A 67 6.55 -0.57 8.10
C MET A 67 5.11 -0.81 7.65
N GLN A 68 4.13 -0.50 8.50
CA GLN A 68 2.71 -0.55 8.11
C GLN A 68 2.35 0.52 7.08
N THR A 69 2.85 1.73 7.23
CA THR A 69 2.60 2.80 6.25
C THR A 69 3.27 2.49 4.92
N ALA A 70 4.51 1.99 4.93
CA ALA A 70 5.22 1.58 3.71
C ALA A 70 4.48 0.47 2.94
N THR A 71 3.97 -0.55 3.63
CA THR A 71 3.24 -1.66 2.98
C THR A 71 1.89 -1.21 2.40
N LYS A 72 1.16 -0.31 3.05
CA LYS A 72 -0.10 0.25 2.50
C LYS A 72 0.14 1.12 1.27
N VAL A 73 1.15 1.99 1.31
CA VAL A 73 1.47 2.87 0.18
C VAL A 73 1.93 2.07 -1.02
N THR A 74 2.82 1.10 -0.82
CA THR A 74 3.37 0.30 -1.92
C THR A 74 2.31 -0.55 -2.59
N THR A 75 1.40 -1.17 -1.83
CA THR A 75 0.30 -1.97 -2.40
C THR A 75 -0.69 -1.11 -3.18
N LEU A 76 -1.14 0.03 -2.63
CA LEU A 76 -2.06 0.94 -3.34
C LEU A 76 -1.41 1.64 -4.55
N GLY A 77 -0.16 2.08 -4.41
CA GLY A 77 0.60 2.71 -5.48
C GLY A 77 0.92 1.75 -6.63
N ALA A 78 1.38 0.53 -6.31
CA ALA A 78 1.66 -0.47 -7.34
C ALA A 78 0.39 -0.94 -8.05
N LEU A 79 -0.71 -1.19 -7.33
CA LEU A 79 -1.97 -1.61 -7.94
C LEU A 79 -2.54 -0.53 -8.86
N SER A 80 -2.54 0.74 -8.43
CA SER A 80 -3.00 1.85 -9.28
C SER A 80 -2.11 2.05 -10.51
N MET A 81 -0.78 2.00 -10.38
CA MET A 81 0.12 2.09 -11.54
C MET A 81 -0.07 0.91 -12.51
N LEU A 82 -0.15 -0.33 -12.00
CA LEU A 82 -0.33 -1.52 -12.83
C LEU A 82 -1.66 -1.50 -13.59
N LEU A 83 -2.74 -1.02 -12.96
CA LEU A 83 -4.03 -0.83 -13.62
C LEU A 83 -3.95 0.27 -14.69
N GLY A 84 -3.29 1.40 -14.42
CA GLY A 84 -3.10 2.48 -15.38
C GLY A 84 -2.34 2.04 -16.64
N VAL A 85 -1.25 1.28 -16.47
CA VAL A 85 -0.47 0.76 -17.60
C VAL A 85 -1.24 -0.30 -18.38
N SER A 86 -1.98 -1.18 -17.68
CA SER A 86 -2.80 -2.22 -18.33
C SER A 86 -3.92 -1.65 -19.21
N ILE A 87 -4.35 -0.41 -18.95
CA ILE A 87 -5.36 0.30 -19.76
C ILE A 87 -4.71 0.96 -21.00
N LEU A 88 -3.47 1.45 -20.87
CA LEU A 88 -2.72 2.10 -21.95
C LEU A 88 -2.26 1.08 -23.00
N ASP A 89 -1.72 -0.06 -22.57
CA ASP A 89 -1.28 -1.14 -23.45
C ASP A 89 -2.23 -2.33 -23.33
N SER A 90 -3.16 -2.46 -24.28
CA SER A 90 -4.11 -3.58 -24.32
C SER A 90 -3.55 -4.81 -25.04
N SER A 91 -2.22 -4.93 -25.17
CA SER A 91 -1.63 -6.20 -25.59
C SER A 91 -1.86 -7.25 -24.50
N GLY A 92 -2.54 -8.35 -24.83
CA GLY A 92 -2.93 -9.37 -23.84
C GLY A 92 -1.76 -9.94 -23.03
N VAL A 93 -0.54 -9.89 -23.58
CA VAL A 93 0.70 -10.30 -22.92
C VAL A 93 1.10 -9.32 -21.80
N PHE A 94 0.88 -8.02 -22.00
CA PHE A 94 1.27 -7.00 -21.03
C PHE A 94 0.38 -7.06 -19.78
N VAL A 95 -0.93 -7.20 -19.98
CA VAL A 95 -1.91 -7.37 -18.89
C VAL A 95 -1.60 -8.61 -18.04
N LEU A 96 -1.23 -9.72 -18.68
CA LEU A 96 -0.84 -10.96 -17.99
C LEU A 96 0.40 -10.74 -17.11
N LYS A 97 1.43 -10.07 -17.63
CA LYS A 97 2.63 -9.71 -16.85
C LYS A 97 2.29 -8.79 -15.68
N ALA A 98 1.44 -7.78 -15.89
CA ALA A 98 1.03 -6.85 -14.86
C ALA A 98 0.32 -7.55 -13.68
N ILE A 99 -0.57 -8.51 -13.99
CA ILE A 99 -1.25 -9.32 -12.96
C ILE A 99 -0.24 -10.16 -12.18
N VAL A 100 0.70 -10.84 -12.86
CA VAL A 100 1.74 -11.66 -12.22
C VAL A 100 2.60 -10.81 -11.27
N ILE A 101 3.01 -9.61 -11.70
CA ILE A 101 3.79 -8.68 -10.87
C ILE A 101 2.96 -8.21 -9.67
N GLY A 102 1.68 -7.88 -9.86
CA GLY A 102 0.78 -7.45 -8.79
C GLY A 102 0.62 -8.51 -7.70
N VAL A 103 0.39 -9.77 -8.07
CA VAL A 103 0.29 -10.89 -7.11
C VAL A 103 1.61 -11.11 -6.37
N PHE A 104 2.74 -11.06 -7.10
CA PHE A 104 4.05 -11.23 -6.49
C PHE A 104 4.32 -10.15 -5.43
N LEU A 105 4.06 -8.89 -5.76
CA LEU A 105 4.22 -7.76 -4.82
C LEU A 105 3.32 -7.91 -3.57
N LEU A 106 2.07 -8.34 -3.75
CA LEU A 106 1.15 -8.55 -2.64
C LEU A 106 1.59 -9.66 -1.68
N LEU A 107 2.33 -10.66 -2.16
CA LEU A 107 2.91 -11.69 -1.31
C LEU A 107 4.22 -11.22 -0.67
N THR A 108 5.10 -10.56 -1.43
CA THR A 108 6.39 -10.09 -0.94
C THR A 108 6.26 -9.04 0.16
N ALA A 109 5.31 -8.11 0.04
CA ALA A 109 5.13 -7.02 1.01
C ALA A 109 4.83 -7.50 2.45
N PRO A 110 3.84 -8.38 2.72
CA PRO A 110 3.57 -8.88 4.08
C PRO A 110 4.66 -9.85 4.57
N ILE A 111 5.26 -10.66 3.69
CA ILE A 111 6.33 -11.58 4.08
C ILE A 111 7.54 -10.80 4.59
N SER A 112 8.01 -9.81 3.81
CA SER A 112 9.14 -8.96 4.20
C SER A 112 8.86 -8.17 5.47
N ALA A 113 7.65 -7.63 5.62
CA ALA A 113 7.26 -6.91 6.83
C ALA A 113 7.26 -7.82 8.08
N SER A 114 6.78 -9.06 7.97
CA SER A 114 6.74 -9.98 9.10
C SER A 114 8.11 -10.39 9.61
N VAL A 115 9.07 -10.59 8.70
CA VAL A 115 10.46 -10.95 9.04
C VAL A 115 11.19 -9.75 9.63
N LEU A 116 10.99 -8.56 9.09
CA LEU A 116 11.66 -7.35 9.60
C LEU A 116 11.16 -6.96 10.99
N ILE A 117 9.86 -7.11 11.27
CA ILE A 117 9.28 -6.84 12.60
C ILE A 117 9.86 -7.78 13.66
N ARG A 118 10.02 -9.07 13.35
CA ARG A 118 10.64 -10.05 14.26
C ARG A 118 12.11 -9.72 14.53
N ALA A 119 12.87 -9.42 13.47
CA ALA A 119 14.27 -9.04 13.60
C ALA A 119 14.44 -7.74 14.43
N ALA A 120 13.59 -6.73 14.20
CA ALA A 120 13.62 -5.48 14.96
C ALA A 120 13.26 -5.69 16.44
N HIS A 121 12.33 -6.60 16.73
CA HIS A 121 11.98 -6.96 18.11
C HIS A 121 13.11 -7.73 18.80
N ASP A 122 13.78 -8.66 18.10
CA ASP A 122 14.90 -9.42 18.65
C ASP A 122 16.14 -8.52 18.89
N GLU A 123 16.31 -7.47 18.10
CA GLU A 123 17.37 -6.45 18.27
C GLU A 123 17.06 -5.44 19.39
N GLY A 124 15.86 -5.49 19.99
CA GLY A 124 15.46 -4.62 21.09
C GLY A 124 15.26 -3.16 20.68
N VAL A 125 14.82 -2.92 19.43
CA VAL A 125 14.52 -1.57 18.96
C VAL A 125 13.47 -0.93 19.87
N PRO A 126 13.77 0.22 20.52
CA PRO A 126 12.85 0.83 21.48
C PRO A 126 11.56 1.24 20.79
N LEU A 127 10.43 0.77 21.34
CA LEU A 127 9.11 1.23 20.97
C LEU A 127 8.97 2.70 21.36
N THR A 128 8.32 3.51 20.52
CA THR A 128 8.07 4.92 20.83
C THR A 128 7.20 5.08 22.08
N GLU A 129 7.38 6.14 22.86
CA GLU A 129 6.65 6.41 24.12
C GLU A 129 5.11 6.46 23.97
N GLU A 130 4.59 6.61 22.76
CA GLU A 130 3.14 6.55 22.47
C GLU A 130 2.55 5.13 22.51
N THR A 131 3.41 4.10 22.57
CA THR A 131 3.00 2.68 22.54
C THR A 131 2.65 2.21 23.95
N GLN A 132 1.38 2.35 24.35
CA GLN A 132 0.93 2.12 25.74
C GLN A 132 0.80 0.65 26.20
N PHE A 133 0.94 -0.35 25.32
CA PHE A 133 0.67 -1.77 25.58
C PHE A 133 1.45 -2.67 24.61
N ASP A 134 2.51 -3.31 25.09
CA ASP A 134 3.15 -4.41 24.38
C ASP A 134 2.68 -5.75 24.97
N ARG A 135 1.64 -6.33 24.34
CA ARG A 135 1.13 -7.64 24.75
C ARG A 135 2.02 -8.81 24.33
N TYR A 136 3.03 -8.59 23.49
CA TYR A 136 3.92 -9.65 23.02
C TYR A 136 4.95 -10.00 24.08
N GLU A 137 5.60 -8.99 24.66
CA GLU A 137 6.47 -9.11 25.84
C GLU A 137 5.73 -9.73 27.04
N GLU A 138 4.51 -9.26 27.34
CA GLU A 138 3.65 -9.82 28.40
C GLU A 138 3.36 -11.32 28.21
N SER A 139 3.14 -11.76 26.96
CA SER A 139 2.89 -13.18 26.66
C SER A 139 4.11 -14.07 26.83
N LYS A 140 5.31 -13.57 26.46
CA LYS A 140 6.58 -14.28 26.70
C LYS A 140 6.88 -14.40 28.19
N ALA A 141 6.66 -13.34 28.96
CA ALA A 141 6.89 -13.33 30.41
C ALA A 141 5.92 -14.27 31.16
N GLY A 142 4.72 -14.50 30.63
CA GLY A 142 3.75 -15.45 31.18
C GLY A 142 4.06 -16.92 30.88
N GLU A 143 4.93 -17.21 29.91
CA GLU A 143 5.31 -18.57 29.50
C GLU A 143 6.54 -19.08 30.29
N GLU A 144 7.22 -18.19 31.03
CA GLU A 144 8.35 -18.49 31.92
C GLU A 144 7.95 -18.75 33.39
N VAL A 145 6.64 -18.82 33.72
CA VAL A 145 6.11 -18.97 35.10
C VAL A 145 5.54 -20.36 35.38
#